data_AF-A0A5C6B2B4-F1
#
_entry.id   AF-A0A5C6B2B4-F1
#
_cell.length_a   1.000
_cell.length_b   1.000
_cell.length_c   1.000
_cell.angle_alpha   90.00
_cell.angle_beta   90.00
_cell.angle_gamma   90.00
#
_symmetry.space_group_name_H-M   'P 1'
#
loop_
_entity.id
_entity.type
_entity.pdbx_description
1 polymer ?
#
loop_
_entity_poly.entity_id
_entity_poly.type
_entity_poly.pdbx_seq_one_letter_code
_entity_poly.pdbx_strand_id
1 'polypeptide(L)'
;MNCAQGVTAVFAFAILVVAAQYAPRPSGKENDGPIASQPESQPTFVGRDTCRECHAENHALHSKHGHASTFQRAETSDLVSLFAGKSFDSGESHGTYQYDSGSKQRLFATLKSQFGDSPFPLQYVLGSGQNAQTILTLAPGENGRTEGIEHRVSRYPGDRLGLTPGHSQMLPRSPLEYFGYSVHGEPLERCVYCHTTSAKIVGESIVDLVPNVNCEKCHGPGSEHIRLARSNTKPPAYSVGKDEWDAEAELQLCGDCHRLPRSLSEKELREYPDLLTRFQPVGMLRSRCYLESDLQLRCTTCHNPHRTIAEMPAESHIQNCLKCHQPESTTHASCPVESESGCIECHMPAIELDGGIIFHDHWIRVIEP
;
A
#
# COMPACT_ATOMS: atom_id res chain seq x y z
N MET A 1 12.83 -8.61 61.27
CA MET A 1 12.36 -8.73 62.67
C MET A 1 10.84 -8.79 62.66
N ASN A 2 10.30 -9.91 63.17
CA ASN A 2 8.92 -10.26 63.61
C ASN A 2 7.78 -10.25 62.55
N CYS A 3 7.07 -11.37 62.21
CA CYS A 3 6.24 -12.34 63.00
C CYS A 3 5.08 -11.66 63.74
N ALA A 4 3.82 -12.12 63.80
CA ALA A 4 3.06 -13.27 63.31
C ALA A 4 1.56 -13.06 63.70
N GLN A 5 0.69 -14.05 63.43
CA GLN A 5 -0.69 -14.34 63.92
C GLN A 5 -1.77 -14.16 62.84
N GLY A 6 -2.59 -15.14 62.42
CA GLY A 6 -2.86 -16.49 62.89
C GLY A 6 -4.15 -16.59 63.69
N VAL A 7 -5.28 -16.95 63.07
CA VAL A 7 -6.46 -17.53 63.74
C VAL A 7 -7.14 -18.56 62.81
N THR A 8 -7.35 -19.75 63.36
CA THR A 8 -8.00 -20.94 62.80
C THR A 8 -9.41 -21.07 63.39
N ALA A 9 -10.39 -21.55 62.62
CA ALA A 9 -11.60 -22.17 63.17
C ALA A 9 -12.15 -23.24 62.22
N VAL A 10 -12.62 -24.35 62.80
CA VAL A 10 -12.95 -25.65 62.20
C VAL A 10 -14.42 -25.99 62.52
N PHE A 11 -14.99 -26.94 61.75
CA PHE A 11 -16.21 -27.74 61.94
C PHE A 11 -17.51 -27.13 61.36
N ALA A 12 -18.45 -27.88 60.75
CA ALA A 12 -18.77 -29.30 60.82
C ALA A 12 -19.52 -29.80 59.55
N PHE A 13 -19.44 -31.10 59.31
CA PHE A 13 -20.26 -31.88 58.37
C PHE A 13 -21.72 -31.97 58.85
N ALA A 14 -22.69 -31.84 57.93
CA ALA A 14 -24.04 -32.36 58.12
C ALA A 14 -24.58 -32.92 56.79
N ILE A 15 -24.75 -34.24 56.77
CA ILE A 15 -25.44 -35.01 55.73
C ILE A 15 -26.94 -34.86 55.96
N LEU A 16 -27.70 -34.50 54.92
CA LEU A 16 -29.15 -34.62 54.92
C LEU A 16 -29.62 -35.22 53.60
N VAL A 17 -30.03 -36.49 53.71
CA VAL A 17 -30.71 -37.30 52.71
C VAL A 17 -32.15 -36.80 52.60
N VAL A 18 -32.61 -36.46 51.39
CA VAL A 18 -34.05 -36.38 51.09
C VAL A 18 -34.34 -37.04 49.75
N ALA A 19 -34.96 -38.22 49.88
CA ALA A 19 -35.94 -38.89 49.02
C ALA A 19 -35.98 -38.60 47.51
N ALA A 20 -35.58 -39.63 46.76
CA ALA A 20 -36.05 -39.84 45.40
C ALA A 20 -37.58 -40.05 45.39
N GLN A 21 -38.30 -39.18 44.69
CA GLN A 21 -39.67 -39.45 44.25
C GLN A 21 -39.67 -39.60 42.73
N TYR A 22 -39.94 -40.83 42.31
CA TYR A 22 -40.31 -41.19 40.95
C TYR A 22 -41.63 -40.51 40.59
N ALA A 23 -41.61 -39.71 39.52
CA ALA A 23 -42.81 -39.35 38.76
C ALA A 23 -42.51 -39.50 37.25
N PRO A 24 -43.49 -39.96 36.45
CA PRO A 24 -43.25 -40.57 35.15
C PRO A 24 -43.01 -39.55 34.02
N ARG A 25 -42.25 -39.98 33.01
CA ARG A 25 -42.02 -39.26 31.73
C ARG A 25 -43.35 -38.92 31.03
N PRO A 26 -43.57 -37.66 30.63
CA PRO A 26 -44.37 -37.34 29.46
C PRO A 26 -43.50 -37.41 28.19
N SER A 27 -44.10 -37.99 27.16
CA SER A 27 -43.59 -38.24 25.82
C SER A 27 -43.16 -36.97 25.06
N GLY A 28 -42.03 -37.11 24.36
CA GLY A 28 -41.61 -36.42 23.13
C GLY A 28 -42.28 -35.09 22.74
N LYS A 29 -41.47 -34.03 22.80
CA LYS A 29 -41.38 -33.04 21.73
C LYS A 29 -39.90 -32.76 21.49
N GLU A 30 -39.45 -32.95 20.26
CA GLU A 30 -38.14 -32.49 19.79
C GLU A 30 -38.05 -30.99 20.06
N ASN A 31 -37.18 -30.61 21.00
CA ASN A 31 -36.70 -29.25 21.11
C ASN A 31 -35.44 -29.18 20.28
N ASP A 32 -35.58 -28.62 19.08
CA ASP A 32 -34.46 -28.04 18.33
C ASP A 32 -33.87 -26.92 19.19
N GLY A 33 -32.90 -27.28 20.02
CA GLY A 33 -32.04 -26.30 20.68
C GLY A 33 -31.33 -25.46 19.62
N PRO A 34 -30.98 -24.20 19.94
CA PRO A 34 -30.24 -23.37 18.99
C PRO A 34 -28.97 -24.12 18.58
N ILE A 35 -28.86 -24.40 17.27
CA ILE A 35 -27.63 -24.87 16.65
C ILE A 35 -26.57 -23.87 17.09
N ALA A 36 -25.64 -24.32 17.94
CA ALA A 36 -24.49 -23.53 18.31
C ALA A 36 -23.83 -23.05 17.02
N SER A 37 -23.91 -21.75 16.75
CA SER A 37 -23.21 -21.14 15.63
C SER A 37 -21.74 -21.48 15.80
N GLN A 38 -21.20 -22.25 14.87
CA GLN A 38 -19.76 -22.42 14.73
C GLN A 38 -19.13 -21.02 14.76
N PRO A 39 -18.01 -20.81 15.48
CA PRO A 39 -17.34 -19.52 15.45
C PRO A 39 -17.06 -19.19 13.98
N GLU A 40 -17.63 -18.08 13.48
CA GLU A 40 -17.40 -17.64 12.11
C GLU A 40 -15.89 -17.51 11.91
N SER A 41 -15.34 -18.35 11.04
CA SER A 41 -13.93 -18.28 10.69
C SER A 41 -13.65 -16.89 10.11
N GLN A 42 -12.61 -16.22 10.61
CA GLN A 42 -12.19 -14.91 10.10
C GLN A 42 -12.02 -14.96 8.57
N PRO A 43 -12.53 -13.96 7.82
CA PRO A 43 -12.37 -13.93 6.37
C PRO A 43 -10.90 -14.01 5.94
N THR A 44 -10.61 -14.88 4.99
CA THR A 44 -9.29 -15.09 4.39
C THR A 44 -9.19 -14.50 2.98
N PHE A 45 -7.95 -14.24 2.55
CA PHE A 45 -7.63 -13.85 1.18
C PHE A 45 -7.82 -15.04 0.22
N VAL A 46 -8.37 -14.78 -0.96
CA VAL A 46 -8.64 -15.81 -1.97
C VAL A 46 -7.84 -15.65 -3.26
N GLY A 47 -7.21 -14.48 -3.45
CA GLY A 47 -6.46 -14.15 -4.65
C GLY A 47 -7.34 -13.55 -5.75
N ARG A 48 -6.72 -12.67 -6.55
CA ARG A 48 -7.40 -11.84 -7.56
C ARG A 48 -8.12 -12.65 -8.66
N ASP A 49 -7.62 -13.83 -9.00
CA ASP A 49 -8.17 -14.63 -10.10
C ASP A 49 -9.57 -15.15 -9.78
N THR A 50 -9.90 -15.35 -8.49
CA THR A 50 -11.26 -15.72 -8.08
C THR A 50 -12.24 -14.56 -8.31
N CYS A 51 -11.79 -13.31 -8.14
CA CYS A 51 -12.63 -12.13 -8.41
C CYS A 51 -13.02 -12.02 -9.90
N ARG A 52 -12.17 -12.50 -10.81
CA ARG A 52 -12.41 -12.47 -12.27
C ARG A 52 -13.67 -13.23 -12.70
N GLU A 53 -14.05 -14.26 -11.96
CA GLU A 53 -15.23 -15.10 -12.26
C GLU A 53 -16.52 -14.28 -12.35
N CYS A 54 -16.65 -13.25 -11.51
CA CYS A 54 -17.83 -12.36 -11.47
C CYS A 54 -17.52 -10.92 -11.93
N HIS A 55 -16.27 -10.46 -11.81
CA HIS A 55 -15.85 -9.08 -12.11
C HIS A 55 -14.80 -9.01 -13.22
N ALA A 56 -15.08 -9.69 -14.34
CA ALA A 56 -14.13 -9.82 -15.46
C ALA A 56 -13.64 -8.48 -16.02
N GLU A 57 -14.51 -7.48 -16.13
CA GLU A 57 -14.17 -6.15 -16.66
C GLU A 57 -13.21 -5.40 -15.72
N ASN A 58 -13.56 -5.26 -14.43
CA ASN A 58 -12.69 -4.63 -13.44
C ASN A 58 -11.36 -5.37 -13.31
N HIS A 59 -11.37 -6.70 -13.38
CA HIS A 59 -10.14 -7.50 -13.37
C HIS A 59 -9.26 -7.17 -14.59
N ALA A 60 -9.84 -7.05 -15.78
CA ALA A 60 -9.11 -6.71 -17.00
C ALA A 60 -8.52 -5.30 -16.93
N LEU A 61 -9.29 -4.31 -16.49
CA LEU A 61 -8.79 -2.94 -16.26
C LEU A 61 -7.64 -2.94 -15.23
N HIS A 62 -7.85 -3.58 -14.07
CA HIS A 62 -6.87 -3.59 -12.98
C HIS A 62 -5.58 -4.30 -13.38
N SER A 63 -5.65 -5.36 -14.20
CA SER A 63 -4.46 -6.09 -14.65
C SER A 63 -3.44 -5.22 -15.39
N LYS A 64 -3.87 -4.09 -15.95
CA LYS A 64 -3.02 -3.10 -16.62
C LYS A 64 -2.68 -1.90 -15.73
N HIS A 65 -3.31 -1.78 -14.57
CA HIS A 65 -3.07 -0.71 -13.62
C HIS A 65 -1.72 -0.90 -12.92
N GLY A 66 -1.02 0.19 -12.58
CA GLY A 66 0.27 0.12 -11.88
C GLY A 66 0.19 -0.62 -10.54
N HIS A 67 -0.97 -0.59 -9.88
CA HIS A 67 -1.24 -1.37 -8.65
C HIS A 67 -1.06 -2.88 -8.84
N ALA A 68 -1.26 -3.42 -10.05
CA ALA A 68 -1.09 -4.84 -10.33
C ALA A 68 0.38 -5.29 -10.49
N SER A 69 1.34 -4.36 -10.43
CA SER A 69 2.77 -4.63 -10.67
C SER A 69 3.71 -4.00 -9.63
N THR A 70 3.22 -3.64 -8.45
CA THR A 70 3.99 -2.92 -7.43
C THR A 70 5.05 -3.74 -6.70
N PHE A 71 5.03 -5.08 -6.78
CA PHE A 71 5.95 -5.95 -6.07
C PHE A 71 6.30 -7.21 -6.84
N GLN A 72 7.61 -7.52 -6.91
CA GLN A 72 8.11 -8.78 -7.45
C GLN A 72 9.30 -9.30 -6.64
N ARG A 73 9.57 -10.61 -6.72
CA ARG A 73 10.89 -11.13 -6.34
C ARG A 73 11.88 -10.77 -7.45
N ALA A 74 13.07 -10.31 -7.08
CA ALA A 74 14.09 -9.89 -8.04
C ALA A 74 14.41 -11.01 -9.04
N GLU A 75 14.56 -12.25 -8.56
CA GLU A 75 14.90 -13.42 -9.38
C GLU A 75 13.85 -13.81 -10.43
N THR A 76 12.62 -13.31 -10.32
CA THR A 76 11.54 -13.55 -11.29
C THR A 76 11.20 -12.30 -12.11
N SER A 77 11.93 -11.20 -11.90
CA SER A 77 11.68 -9.92 -12.56
C SER A 77 12.59 -9.72 -13.77
N ASP A 78 12.22 -8.79 -14.63
CA ASP A 78 13.06 -8.32 -15.74
C ASP A 78 14.30 -7.53 -15.27
N LEU A 79 14.40 -7.19 -13.98
CA LEU A 79 15.60 -6.52 -13.45
C LEU A 79 16.85 -7.40 -13.52
N VAL A 80 16.71 -8.74 -13.54
CA VAL A 80 17.87 -9.63 -13.67
C VAL A 80 18.60 -9.35 -14.98
N SER A 81 17.89 -9.34 -16.11
CA SER A 81 18.49 -9.05 -17.42
C SER A 81 18.91 -7.58 -17.55
N LEU A 82 18.24 -6.68 -16.83
CA LEU A 82 18.59 -5.27 -16.84
C LEU A 82 19.89 -4.96 -16.10
N PHE A 83 20.15 -5.62 -14.97
CA PHE A 83 21.30 -5.33 -14.11
C PHE A 83 22.48 -6.27 -14.34
N ALA A 84 22.26 -7.57 -14.56
CA ALA A 84 23.35 -8.55 -14.61
C ALA A 84 24.39 -8.23 -15.69
N GLY A 85 25.67 -8.28 -15.31
CA GLY A 85 26.81 -7.95 -16.17
C GLY A 85 27.05 -6.45 -16.35
N LYS A 86 26.24 -5.58 -15.73
CA LYS A 86 26.42 -4.12 -15.79
C LYS A 86 27.15 -3.60 -14.55
N SER A 87 27.69 -2.39 -14.70
CA SER A 87 28.15 -1.57 -13.60
C SER A 87 27.42 -0.24 -13.58
N PHE A 88 27.36 0.38 -12.41
CA PHE A 88 26.79 1.71 -12.23
C PHE A 88 27.69 2.54 -11.32
N ASP A 89 28.18 3.67 -11.82
CA ASP A 89 28.90 4.66 -11.03
C ASP A 89 27.89 5.55 -10.30
N SER A 90 27.88 5.44 -8.97
CA SER A 90 26.99 6.20 -8.09
C SER A 90 27.62 7.48 -7.53
N GLY A 91 28.76 7.89 -8.09
CA GLY A 91 29.51 9.07 -7.72
C GLY A 91 30.57 8.79 -6.66
N GLU A 92 31.46 9.75 -6.46
CA GLU A 92 32.64 9.64 -5.59
C GLU A 92 32.30 9.18 -4.16
N SER A 93 31.19 9.67 -3.61
CA SER A 93 30.75 9.34 -2.24
C SER A 93 30.19 7.93 -2.06
N HIS A 94 29.89 7.21 -3.15
CA HIS A 94 29.17 5.94 -3.11
C HIS A 94 29.87 4.80 -3.89
N GLY A 95 30.69 5.15 -4.90
CA GLY A 95 31.51 4.23 -5.68
C GLY A 95 30.79 3.58 -6.86
N THR A 96 31.44 2.59 -7.47
CA THR A 96 30.91 1.86 -8.63
C THR A 96 30.43 0.48 -8.20
N TYR A 97 29.13 0.22 -8.36
CA TYR A 97 28.55 -1.11 -8.14
C TYR A 97 28.74 -1.96 -9.39
N GLN A 98 29.06 -3.23 -9.18
CA GLN A 98 28.99 -4.27 -10.20
C GLN A 98 27.82 -5.20 -9.88
N TYR A 99 27.03 -5.54 -10.89
CA TYR A 99 25.85 -6.38 -10.73
C TYR A 99 26.01 -7.69 -11.48
N ASP A 100 25.67 -8.79 -10.82
CA ASP A 100 25.82 -10.13 -11.38
C ASP A 100 24.61 -11.00 -11.03
N SER A 101 24.34 -11.99 -11.88
CA SER A 101 23.33 -13.01 -11.59
C SER A 101 24.00 -14.31 -11.18
N GLY A 102 23.45 -14.94 -10.14
CA GLY A 102 23.88 -16.24 -9.65
C GLY A 102 22.92 -17.36 -10.04
N SER A 103 23.06 -18.50 -9.34
CA SER A 103 22.14 -19.63 -9.49
C SER A 103 20.68 -19.23 -9.25
N LYS A 104 19.78 -19.77 -10.09
CA LYS A 104 18.34 -19.48 -10.09
C LYS A 104 17.99 -18.00 -10.33
N GLN A 105 18.79 -17.28 -11.12
CA GLN A 105 18.56 -15.87 -11.46
C GLN A 105 18.60 -14.91 -10.26
N ARG A 106 19.16 -15.33 -9.13
CA ARG A 106 19.35 -14.43 -7.98
C ARG A 106 20.30 -13.30 -8.37
N LEU A 107 19.91 -12.07 -8.06
CA LEU A 107 20.67 -10.88 -8.42
C LEU A 107 21.53 -10.43 -7.22
N PHE A 108 22.74 -9.95 -7.51
CA PHE A 108 23.70 -9.48 -6.51
C PHE A 108 24.33 -8.15 -6.94
N ALA A 109 24.71 -7.34 -5.96
CA ALA A 109 25.53 -6.16 -6.14
C ALA A 109 26.86 -6.32 -5.38
N THR A 110 27.95 -5.86 -5.97
CA THR A 110 29.29 -5.89 -5.38
C THR A 110 29.88 -4.48 -5.43
N LEU A 111 30.39 -3.99 -4.30
CA LEU A 111 31.10 -2.72 -4.20
C LEU A 111 32.57 -2.99 -3.83
N LYS A 112 33.40 -3.20 -4.86
CA LYS A 112 34.78 -3.71 -4.70
C LYS A 112 35.68 -2.79 -3.88
N SER A 113 35.50 -1.48 -4.01
CA SER A 113 36.29 -0.47 -3.29
C SER A 113 36.13 -0.55 -1.77
N GLN A 114 35.03 -1.13 -1.28
CA GLN A 114 34.74 -1.22 0.16
C GLN A 114 34.77 -2.67 0.67
N PHE A 115 34.27 -3.63 -0.12
CA PHE A 115 34.04 -5.00 0.35
C PHE A 115 34.71 -6.08 -0.52
N GLY A 116 35.58 -5.71 -1.46
CA GLY A 116 36.18 -6.66 -2.40
C GLY A 116 35.11 -7.38 -3.24
N ASP A 117 35.30 -8.66 -3.54
CA ASP A 117 34.34 -9.45 -4.33
C ASP A 117 33.16 -10.01 -3.51
N SER A 118 32.91 -9.51 -2.29
CA SER A 118 31.80 -9.97 -1.46
C SER A 118 30.45 -9.53 -2.06
N PRO A 119 29.58 -10.47 -2.48
CA PRO A 119 28.31 -10.11 -3.09
C PRO A 119 27.26 -9.77 -2.02
N PHE A 120 26.44 -8.75 -2.29
CA PHE A 120 25.27 -8.40 -1.50
C PHE A 120 23.99 -8.77 -2.25
N PRO A 121 23.06 -9.53 -1.65
CA PRO A 121 21.89 -10.03 -2.36
C PRO A 121 20.89 -8.91 -2.66
N LEU A 122 20.22 -9.01 -3.82
CA LEU A 122 19.14 -8.15 -4.26
C LEU A 122 17.85 -9.01 -4.33
N GLN A 123 16.90 -8.78 -3.42
CA GLN A 123 15.83 -9.77 -3.14
C GLN A 123 14.45 -9.40 -3.70
N TYR A 124 14.00 -8.17 -3.50
CA TYR A 124 12.64 -7.74 -3.80
C TYR A 124 12.65 -6.47 -4.64
N VAL A 125 11.67 -6.32 -5.52
CA VAL A 125 11.52 -5.16 -6.40
C VAL A 125 10.22 -4.46 -6.03
N LEU A 126 10.31 -3.18 -5.70
CA LEU A 126 9.20 -2.31 -5.34
C LEU A 126 8.97 -1.27 -6.44
N GLY A 127 7.73 -1.11 -6.85
CA GLY A 127 7.30 -0.10 -7.82
C GLY A 127 6.73 -0.72 -9.10
N SER A 128 5.80 0.00 -9.73
CA SER A 128 5.07 -0.49 -10.90
C SER A 128 5.86 -0.42 -12.22
N GLY A 129 6.99 0.29 -12.23
CA GLY A 129 7.76 0.60 -13.44
C GLY A 129 7.32 1.89 -14.16
N GLN A 130 6.19 2.49 -13.80
CA GLN A 130 5.74 3.74 -14.44
C GLN A 130 6.61 4.95 -14.07
N ASN A 131 7.09 5.01 -12.83
CA ASN A 131 7.96 6.08 -12.33
C ASN A 131 9.35 5.56 -11.98
N ALA A 132 9.41 4.47 -11.21
CA ALA A 132 10.65 3.79 -10.88
C ALA A 132 10.35 2.37 -10.39
N GLN A 133 11.40 1.54 -10.38
CA GLN A 133 11.49 0.30 -9.62
C GLN A 133 12.76 0.31 -8.79
N THR A 134 12.61 0.12 -7.49
CA THR A 134 13.68 0.14 -6.51
C THR A 134 13.80 -1.23 -5.85
N ILE A 135 15.03 -1.68 -5.63
CA ILE A 135 15.28 -2.97 -5.02
C ILE A 135 15.28 -2.80 -3.49
N LEU A 136 14.71 -3.77 -2.78
CA LEU A 136 14.75 -3.92 -1.33
C LEU A 136 15.43 -5.24 -0.96
N THR A 137 16.33 -5.21 0.01
CA THR A 137 16.91 -6.41 0.64
C THR A 137 16.67 -6.37 2.13
N LEU A 138 16.27 -7.50 2.72
CA LEU A 138 16.20 -7.67 4.16
C LEU A 138 17.51 -8.30 4.64
N ALA A 139 18.12 -7.69 5.64
CA ALA A 139 19.40 -8.08 6.22
C ALA A 139 19.34 -8.05 7.76
N PRO A 140 20.19 -8.82 8.45
CA PRO A 140 20.31 -8.71 9.89
C PRO A 140 20.99 -7.38 10.24
N GLY A 141 20.32 -6.54 11.03
CA GLY A 141 20.88 -5.31 11.57
C GLY A 141 21.79 -5.56 12.78
N GLU A 142 22.61 -4.57 13.13
CA GLU A 142 23.61 -4.68 14.20
C GLU A 142 23.00 -4.94 15.59
N ASN A 143 21.75 -4.55 15.79
CA ASN A 143 20.99 -4.74 17.03
C ASN A 143 20.17 -6.05 17.06
N GLY A 144 20.35 -6.93 16.07
CA GLY A 144 19.62 -8.19 15.94
C GLY A 144 18.20 -8.07 15.38
N ARG A 145 17.73 -6.86 15.04
CA ARG A 145 16.47 -6.65 14.30
C ARG A 145 16.74 -6.67 12.79
N THR A 146 15.73 -7.01 12.01
CA THR A 146 15.80 -6.92 10.54
C THR A 146 15.91 -5.45 10.11
N GLU A 147 16.85 -5.19 9.21
CA GLU A 147 16.96 -3.95 8.45
C GLU A 147 16.57 -4.22 6.99
N GLY A 148 15.87 -3.28 6.38
CA GLY A 148 15.63 -3.25 4.96
C GLY A 148 16.59 -2.26 4.31
N ILE A 149 17.27 -2.67 3.26
CA ILE A 149 18.14 -1.83 2.46
C ILE A 149 17.39 -1.47 1.18
N GLU A 150 16.89 -0.24 1.13
CA GLU A 150 16.42 0.35 -0.11
C GLU A 150 17.65 0.66 -0.96
N HIS A 151 17.85 -0.03 -2.07
CA HIS A 151 19.11 0.00 -2.79
C HIS A 151 19.40 1.34 -3.45
N ARG A 152 20.69 1.65 -3.58
CA ARG A 152 21.21 2.93 -4.11
C ARG A 152 20.81 3.22 -5.55
N VAL A 153 20.54 2.19 -6.34
CA VAL A 153 20.26 2.29 -7.78
C VAL A 153 18.88 1.73 -8.07
N SER A 154 18.10 2.50 -8.82
CA SER A 154 16.76 2.17 -9.28
C SER A 154 16.69 2.12 -10.80
N ARG A 155 15.72 1.39 -11.33
CA ARG A 155 15.29 1.47 -12.73
C ARG A 155 14.27 2.59 -12.87
N TYR A 156 14.42 3.41 -13.90
CA TYR A 156 13.51 4.45 -14.36
C TYR A 156 12.92 4.09 -15.72
N PRO A 157 11.88 4.81 -16.20
CA PRO A 157 11.29 4.60 -17.53
C PRO A 157 12.34 4.57 -18.65
N GLY A 158 12.09 3.72 -19.65
CA GLY A 158 13.05 3.48 -20.74
C GLY A 158 14.27 2.67 -20.31
N ASP A 159 14.16 1.87 -19.24
CA ASP A 159 15.21 0.98 -18.72
C ASP A 159 16.50 1.70 -18.29
N ARG A 160 16.37 3.00 -17.98
CA ARG A 160 17.49 3.80 -17.49
C ARG A 160 17.77 3.47 -16.04
N LEU A 161 19.04 3.22 -15.70
CA LEU A 161 19.48 3.12 -14.32
C LEU A 161 19.84 4.51 -13.78
N GLY A 162 19.54 4.75 -12.52
CA GLY A 162 19.88 6.01 -11.83
C GLY A 162 19.91 5.84 -10.32
N LEU A 163 20.43 6.84 -9.62
CA LEU A 163 20.34 6.89 -8.16
C LEU A 163 18.87 6.84 -7.72
N THR A 164 18.58 6.08 -6.68
CA THR A 164 17.26 6.03 -6.05
C THR A 164 16.87 7.42 -5.52
N PRO A 165 15.61 7.86 -5.66
CA PRO A 165 15.19 9.21 -5.26
C PRO A 165 15.58 9.54 -3.81
N GLY A 166 16.13 10.74 -3.57
CA GLY A 166 16.60 11.15 -2.25
C GLY A 166 17.96 10.60 -1.82
N HIS A 167 18.59 9.68 -2.56
CA HIS A 167 19.86 9.06 -2.15
C HIS A 167 21.10 9.88 -2.50
N SER A 168 20.98 10.94 -3.29
CA SER A 168 22.10 11.75 -3.79
C SER A 168 22.94 12.38 -2.68
N GLN A 169 22.33 12.71 -1.54
CA GLN A 169 22.98 13.39 -0.41
C GLN A 169 23.18 12.46 0.82
N MET A 170 22.85 11.17 0.70
CA MET A 170 22.88 10.23 1.82
C MET A 170 24.21 9.50 1.92
N LEU A 171 25.15 10.03 2.72
CA LEU A 171 26.43 9.39 3.00
C LEU A 171 26.26 8.15 3.90
N PRO A 172 26.87 7.00 3.57
CA PRO A 172 26.85 5.80 4.41
C PRO A 172 27.46 6.02 5.79
N ARG A 173 26.81 5.50 6.83
CA ARG A 173 27.25 5.54 8.24
C ARG A 173 27.47 4.15 8.84
N SER A 174 27.07 3.10 8.12
CA SER A 174 27.28 1.70 8.48
C SER A 174 27.66 0.87 7.24
N PRO A 175 28.20 -0.35 7.39
CA PRO A 175 28.50 -1.23 6.26
C PRO A 175 27.30 -1.50 5.34
N LEU A 176 26.09 -1.63 5.89
CA LEU A 176 24.89 -1.88 5.10
C LEU A 176 24.46 -0.65 4.28
N GLU A 177 24.67 0.56 4.81
CA GLU A 177 24.29 1.80 4.11
C GLU A 177 25.14 2.11 2.87
N TYR A 178 26.27 1.41 2.70
CA TYR A 178 27.01 1.44 1.44
C TYR A 178 26.25 0.82 0.28
N PHE A 179 25.22 0.00 0.51
CA PHE A 179 24.39 -0.56 -0.56
C PHE A 179 23.10 0.22 -0.78
N GLY A 180 22.73 1.13 0.14
CA GLY A 180 21.46 1.83 0.08
C GLY A 180 21.07 2.55 1.36
N TYR A 181 19.81 2.97 1.46
CA TYR A 181 19.27 3.55 2.68
C TYR A 181 18.74 2.44 3.61
N SER A 182 19.21 2.43 4.86
CA SER A 182 18.73 1.47 5.86
C SER A 182 17.41 1.96 6.49
N VAL A 183 16.38 1.14 6.36
CA VAL A 183 15.06 1.33 6.96
C VAL A 183 14.74 0.18 7.93
N HIS A 184 14.05 0.48 9.03
CA HIS A 184 13.71 -0.52 10.04
C HIS A 184 12.42 -0.12 10.77
N GLY A 185 11.78 -1.07 11.45
CA GLY A 185 10.52 -0.84 12.16
C GLY A 185 9.37 -0.47 11.22
N GLU A 186 8.51 0.46 11.64
CA GLU A 186 7.32 0.86 10.87
C GLU A 186 7.62 1.33 9.43
N PRO A 187 8.67 2.14 9.17
CA PRO A 187 9.05 2.49 7.80
C PRO A 187 9.31 1.29 6.88
N LEU A 188 9.98 0.26 7.39
CA LEU A 188 10.25 -0.97 6.63
C LEU A 188 8.96 -1.77 6.40
N GLU A 189 8.13 -1.92 7.43
CA GLU A 189 6.83 -2.59 7.29
C GLU A 189 5.95 -1.89 6.25
N ARG A 190 6.03 -0.56 6.17
CA ARG A 190 5.28 0.24 5.22
C ARG A 190 5.70 0.02 3.78
N CYS A 191 6.97 -0.25 3.50
CA CYS A 191 7.42 -0.67 2.16
C CYS A 191 6.66 -1.92 1.69
N VAL A 192 6.54 -2.92 2.56
CA VAL A 192 5.85 -4.17 2.23
C VAL A 192 4.34 -3.96 2.21
N TYR A 193 3.78 -3.22 3.17
CA TYR A 193 2.35 -2.93 3.22
C TYR A 193 1.88 -2.21 1.95
N CYS A 194 2.54 -1.14 1.52
CA CYS A 194 2.07 -0.35 0.38
C CYS A 194 2.26 -1.05 -0.98
N HIS A 195 3.17 -2.02 -1.07
CA HIS A 195 3.49 -2.69 -2.32
C HIS A 195 2.88 -4.09 -2.45
N THR A 196 2.28 -4.63 -1.40
CA THR A 196 1.66 -5.96 -1.40
C THR A 196 0.20 -5.91 -0.92
N THR A 197 -0.54 -6.97 -1.17
CA THR A 197 -1.91 -7.15 -0.66
C THR A 197 -1.85 -7.68 0.76
N SER A 198 -0.97 -8.66 0.99
CA SER A 198 -0.66 -9.23 2.29
C SER A 198 0.76 -9.77 2.26
N ALA A 199 1.51 -9.59 3.34
CA ALA A 199 2.83 -10.16 3.54
C ALA A 199 3.28 -9.94 4.98
N LYS A 200 4.22 -10.75 5.45
CA LYS A 200 4.90 -10.57 6.74
C LYS A 200 6.40 -10.66 6.57
N ILE A 201 7.12 -9.78 7.25
CA ILE A 201 8.58 -9.86 7.37
C ILE A 201 8.91 -10.81 8.52
N VAL A 202 9.70 -11.85 8.24
CA VAL A 202 10.20 -12.80 9.23
C VAL A 202 11.69 -13.00 8.97
N GLY A 203 12.54 -12.43 9.84
CA GLY A 203 13.98 -12.39 9.64
C GLY A 203 14.33 -11.68 8.34
N GLU A 204 15.08 -12.33 7.46
CA GLU A 204 15.54 -11.81 6.17
C GLU A 204 14.60 -12.17 5.01
N SER A 205 13.34 -12.51 5.30
CA SER A 205 12.39 -13.02 4.30
C SER A 205 10.99 -12.44 4.44
N ILE A 206 10.30 -12.37 3.30
CA ILE A 206 8.86 -12.08 3.23
C ILE A 206 8.09 -13.40 3.04
N VAL A 207 7.17 -13.67 3.97
CA VAL A 207 6.29 -14.85 4.00
C VAL A 207 4.81 -14.43 3.89
N ASP A 208 3.90 -15.40 3.72
CA ASP A 208 2.46 -15.16 3.51
C ASP A 208 2.17 -14.13 2.39
N LEU A 209 3.00 -14.14 1.34
CA LEU A 209 3.03 -13.13 0.30
C LEU A 209 1.87 -13.29 -0.68
N VAL A 210 1.02 -12.27 -0.74
CA VAL A 210 0.14 -11.95 -1.86
C VAL A 210 0.69 -10.66 -2.49
N PRO A 211 1.43 -10.76 -3.61
CA PRO A 211 2.16 -9.62 -4.17
C PRO A 211 1.21 -8.60 -4.78
N ASN A 212 1.70 -7.38 -4.99
CA ASN A 212 0.99 -6.27 -5.63
C ASN A 212 -0.19 -5.72 -4.82
N VAL A 213 -0.68 -4.53 -5.18
CA VAL A 213 -1.93 -3.96 -4.68
C VAL A 213 -3.09 -4.52 -5.51
N ASN A 214 -3.64 -5.68 -5.09
CA ASN A 214 -4.75 -6.34 -5.79
C ASN A 214 -6.11 -5.96 -5.21
N CYS A 215 -7.17 -6.58 -5.72
CA CYS A 215 -8.57 -6.38 -5.32
C CYS A 215 -8.74 -6.35 -3.79
N GLU A 216 -8.18 -7.34 -3.11
CA GLU A 216 -8.34 -7.53 -1.67
C GLU A 216 -7.51 -6.56 -0.81
N LYS A 217 -6.62 -5.75 -1.41
CA LYS A 217 -5.93 -4.66 -0.69
C LYS A 217 -6.90 -3.51 -0.40
N CYS A 218 -7.81 -3.24 -1.34
CA CYS A 218 -8.84 -2.20 -1.21
C CYS A 218 -10.14 -2.76 -0.64
N HIS A 219 -10.57 -3.93 -1.11
CA HIS A 219 -11.83 -4.55 -0.71
C HIS A 219 -11.69 -5.48 0.51
N GLY A 220 -10.49 -5.75 1.02
CA GLY A 220 -10.28 -6.71 2.10
C GLY A 220 -10.44 -8.19 1.70
N PRO A 221 -10.27 -9.14 2.64
CA PRO A 221 -10.25 -10.58 2.37
C PRO A 221 -11.59 -11.16 1.85
N GLY A 222 -11.65 -11.60 0.58
CA GLY A 222 -12.90 -11.82 -0.15
C GLY A 222 -13.65 -13.15 0.10
N SER A 223 -13.11 -14.06 0.92
CA SER A 223 -13.69 -15.41 1.11
C SER A 223 -15.18 -15.42 1.50
N GLU A 224 -15.56 -14.57 2.45
CA GLU A 224 -16.95 -14.49 2.90
C GLU A 224 -17.88 -13.85 1.86
N HIS A 225 -17.39 -12.81 1.18
CA HIS A 225 -18.11 -12.21 0.05
C HIS A 225 -18.39 -13.24 -1.04
N ILE A 226 -17.41 -14.07 -1.39
CA ILE A 226 -17.57 -15.13 -2.40
C ILE A 226 -18.57 -16.19 -1.93
N ARG A 227 -18.51 -16.61 -0.67
CA ARG A 227 -19.45 -17.58 -0.09
C ARG A 227 -20.89 -17.08 -0.22
N LEU A 228 -21.13 -15.81 0.10
CA LEU A 228 -22.44 -15.17 -0.01
C LEU A 228 -22.86 -14.99 -1.49
N ALA A 229 -21.97 -14.50 -2.35
CA ALA A 229 -22.24 -14.26 -3.77
C ALA A 229 -22.57 -15.54 -4.55
N ARG A 230 -21.99 -16.69 -4.18
CA ARG A 230 -22.30 -17.97 -4.81
C ARG A 230 -23.69 -18.51 -4.48
N SER A 231 -24.27 -18.07 -3.36
CA SER A 231 -25.57 -18.54 -2.87
C SER A 231 -26.68 -17.48 -3.00
N ASN A 232 -26.34 -16.26 -3.40
CA ASN A 232 -27.26 -15.14 -3.48
C ASN A 232 -26.99 -14.30 -4.74
N THR A 233 -28.01 -14.10 -5.58
CA THR A 233 -27.92 -13.29 -6.80
C THR A 233 -27.71 -11.79 -6.53
N LYS A 234 -27.92 -11.34 -5.30
CA LYS A 234 -27.64 -9.97 -4.81
C LYS A 234 -26.93 -10.06 -3.45
N PRO A 235 -25.63 -10.42 -3.43
CA PRO A 235 -24.90 -10.47 -2.17
C PRO A 235 -24.88 -9.08 -1.52
N PRO A 236 -24.84 -9.00 -0.18
CA PRO A 236 -24.63 -7.73 0.52
C PRO A 236 -23.37 -7.02 0.04
N ALA A 237 -23.38 -5.69 0.10
CA ALA A 237 -22.20 -4.89 -0.18
C ALA A 237 -21.03 -5.28 0.75
N TYR A 238 -19.81 -5.22 0.21
CA TYR A 238 -18.64 -5.76 0.88
C TYR A 238 -17.47 -4.76 0.86
N SER A 239 -16.98 -4.42 2.06
CA SER A 239 -15.94 -3.42 2.29
C SER A 239 -16.25 -2.09 1.59
N VAL A 240 -15.57 -1.78 0.49
CA VAL A 240 -15.88 -0.65 -0.39
C VAL A 240 -17.30 -0.80 -0.96
N GLY A 241 -18.15 0.18 -0.69
CA GLY A 241 -19.56 0.19 -1.11
C GLY A 241 -20.57 -0.25 -0.06
N LYS A 242 -20.14 -0.54 1.18
CA LYS A 242 -21.05 -0.62 2.35
C LYS A 242 -21.74 0.72 2.61
N ASP A 243 -22.83 0.68 3.37
CA ASP A 243 -23.61 1.88 3.70
C ASP A 243 -22.77 2.93 4.45
N GLU A 244 -21.76 2.50 5.21
CA GLU A 244 -20.84 3.39 5.92
C GLU A 244 -19.69 3.95 5.04
N TRP A 245 -19.66 3.64 3.73
CA TRP A 245 -18.59 4.09 2.83
C TRP A 245 -18.75 5.55 2.40
N ASP A 246 -18.08 6.45 3.12
CA ASP A 246 -18.08 7.89 2.86
C ASP A 246 -16.78 8.41 2.21
N ALA A 247 -16.68 9.73 2.03
CA ALA A 247 -15.52 10.38 1.43
C ALA A 247 -14.27 10.24 2.30
N GLU A 248 -14.42 10.28 3.63
CA GLU A 248 -13.32 10.15 4.58
C GLU A 248 -12.77 8.72 4.56
N ALA A 249 -13.63 7.70 4.54
CA ALA A 249 -13.23 6.29 4.44
C ALA A 249 -12.41 6.02 3.16
N GLU A 250 -12.82 6.59 2.02
CA GLU A 250 -12.06 6.49 0.77
C GLU A 250 -10.71 7.20 0.85
N LEU A 251 -10.70 8.41 1.41
CA LEU A 251 -9.48 9.19 1.60
C LEU A 251 -8.47 8.47 2.50
N GLN A 252 -8.94 7.84 3.59
CA GLN A 252 -8.09 7.02 4.46
C GLN A 252 -7.56 5.79 3.70
N LEU A 253 -8.40 5.07 2.95
CA LEU A 253 -7.98 3.90 2.19
C LEU A 253 -6.89 4.23 1.15
N CYS A 254 -7.08 5.29 0.37
CA CYS A 254 -6.09 5.72 -0.62
C CYS A 254 -4.83 6.30 0.07
N GLY A 255 -5.05 7.09 1.12
CA GLY A 255 -4.05 7.79 1.91
C GLY A 255 -3.14 6.89 2.74
N ASP A 256 -3.51 5.64 2.96
CA ASP A 256 -2.64 4.62 3.55
C ASP A 256 -1.34 4.44 2.75
N CYS A 257 -1.41 4.51 1.42
CA CYS A 257 -0.25 4.35 0.54
C CYS A 257 0.17 5.69 -0.09
N HIS A 258 -0.81 6.50 -0.54
CA HIS A 258 -0.58 7.80 -1.16
C HIS A 258 -0.30 8.93 -0.15
N ARG A 259 -0.26 8.57 1.13
CA ARG A 259 0.05 9.38 2.32
C ARG A 259 -0.90 10.55 2.56
N LEU A 260 -1.33 10.64 3.81
CA LEU A 260 -2.05 11.78 4.35
C LEU A 260 -1.09 12.78 4.99
N PRO A 261 -1.50 14.04 5.21
CA PRO A 261 -0.70 15.03 5.93
C PRO A 261 -0.18 14.52 7.28
N ARG A 262 -0.96 13.69 7.99
CA ARG A 262 -0.56 13.08 9.28
C ARG A 262 0.65 12.16 9.20
N SER A 263 1.05 11.73 8.00
CA SER A 263 2.22 10.88 7.76
C SER A 263 3.48 11.69 7.42
N LEU A 264 3.42 13.02 7.51
CA LEU A 264 4.51 13.93 7.19
C LEU A 264 4.86 14.77 8.42
N SER A 265 6.15 15.04 8.61
CA SER A 265 6.62 15.98 9.61
C SER A 265 6.21 17.42 9.24
N GLU A 266 6.13 18.29 10.24
CA GLU A 266 5.87 19.70 9.96
C GLU A 266 6.94 20.34 9.08
N LYS A 267 8.19 19.86 9.20
CA LYS A 267 9.29 20.30 8.35
C LYS A 267 9.01 19.93 6.89
N GLU A 268 8.60 18.70 6.62
CA GLU A 268 8.23 18.26 5.27
C GLU A 268 7.07 19.07 4.69
N LEU A 269 6.06 19.37 5.50
CA LEU A 269 4.92 20.18 5.08
C LEU A 269 5.29 21.64 4.77
N ARG A 270 6.33 22.19 5.41
CA ARG A 270 6.76 23.59 5.25
C ARG A 270 7.85 23.79 4.19
N GLU A 271 8.85 22.92 4.17
CA GLU A 271 10.13 23.17 3.49
C GLU A 271 10.28 22.43 2.16
N TYR A 272 9.44 21.43 1.88
CA TYR A 272 9.55 20.61 0.66
C TYR A 272 8.26 20.57 -0.16
N PRO A 273 7.76 21.73 -0.66
CA PRO A 273 6.48 21.81 -1.36
C PRO A 273 6.40 20.89 -2.58
N ASP A 274 7.48 20.78 -3.36
CA ASP A 274 7.51 19.94 -4.57
C ASP A 274 7.38 18.45 -4.24
N LEU A 275 7.98 18.00 -3.12
CA LEU A 275 7.86 16.62 -2.65
C LEU A 275 6.41 16.28 -2.23
N LEU A 276 5.60 17.28 -1.84
CA LEU A 276 4.20 17.07 -1.50
C LEU A 276 3.35 16.68 -2.72
N THR A 277 3.77 17.04 -3.94
CA THR A 277 3.11 16.64 -5.21
C THR A 277 3.00 15.12 -5.34
N ARG A 278 3.95 14.37 -4.74
CA ARG A 278 3.92 12.91 -4.68
C ARG A 278 2.79 12.37 -3.80
N PHE A 279 2.32 13.15 -2.83
CA PHE A 279 1.31 12.77 -1.85
C PHE A 279 -0.02 13.46 -2.18
N GLN A 280 -0.74 12.89 -3.15
CA GLN A 280 -1.94 13.48 -3.75
C GLN A 280 -3.00 13.92 -2.71
N PRO A 281 -3.28 13.16 -1.63
CA PRO A 281 -4.21 13.59 -0.59
C PRO A 281 -3.82 14.93 0.07
N VAL A 282 -2.53 15.22 0.21
CA VAL A 282 -2.06 16.47 0.84
C VAL A 282 -2.50 17.69 0.04
N GLY A 283 -2.35 17.64 -1.29
CA GLY A 283 -2.80 18.70 -2.18
C GLY A 283 -4.32 18.76 -2.27
N MET A 284 -4.97 17.60 -2.42
CA MET A 284 -6.43 17.52 -2.58
C MET A 284 -7.15 18.15 -1.38
N LEU A 285 -6.71 17.84 -0.16
CA LEU A 285 -7.26 18.40 1.09
C LEU A 285 -7.13 19.93 1.21
N ARG A 286 -6.22 20.56 0.44
CA ARG A 286 -6.02 22.02 0.40
C ARG A 286 -6.78 22.69 -0.74
N SER A 287 -7.33 21.91 -1.65
CA SER A 287 -7.97 22.43 -2.87
C SER A 287 -9.34 23.00 -2.55
N ARG A 288 -9.68 24.15 -3.16
CA ARG A 288 -10.99 24.79 -2.95
C ARG A 288 -12.14 23.88 -3.33
N CYS A 289 -12.01 23.10 -4.41
CA CYS A 289 -13.03 22.16 -4.83
C CYS A 289 -13.34 21.10 -3.74
N TYR A 290 -12.35 20.66 -2.96
CA TYR A 290 -12.58 19.76 -1.83
C TYR A 290 -13.29 20.48 -0.68
N LEU A 291 -12.77 21.65 -0.29
CA LEU A 291 -13.33 22.45 0.81
C LEU A 291 -14.77 22.92 0.55
N GLU A 292 -15.07 23.33 -0.68
CA GLU A 292 -16.38 23.85 -1.09
C GLU A 292 -17.37 22.74 -1.43
N SER A 293 -16.91 21.49 -1.61
CA SER A 293 -17.78 20.32 -1.74
C SER A 293 -18.34 19.79 -0.42
N ASP A 294 -18.20 20.55 0.67
CA ASP A 294 -18.48 20.08 2.04
C ASP A 294 -17.70 18.79 2.37
N LEU A 295 -16.42 18.76 1.94
CA LEU A 295 -15.49 17.65 2.13
C LEU A 295 -15.93 16.33 1.47
N GLN A 296 -16.83 16.38 0.47
CA GLN A 296 -17.38 15.19 -0.19
C GLN A 296 -16.63 14.73 -1.43
N LEU A 297 -15.71 15.54 -1.98
CA LEU A 297 -14.87 15.09 -3.09
C LEU A 297 -14.00 13.91 -2.69
N ARG A 298 -13.94 12.91 -3.57
CA ARG A 298 -13.18 11.68 -3.37
C ARG A 298 -12.21 11.45 -4.52
N CYS A 299 -11.26 10.54 -4.33
CA CYS A 299 -10.33 10.14 -5.40
C CYS A 299 -11.11 9.62 -6.61
N THR A 300 -12.18 8.84 -6.36
CA THR A 300 -13.03 8.28 -7.41
C THR A 300 -14.01 9.26 -8.03
N THR A 301 -14.10 10.51 -7.54
CA THR A 301 -14.82 11.56 -8.27
C THR A 301 -14.18 11.82 -9.64
N CYS A 302 -12.85 11.68 -9.72
CA CYS A 302 -12.07 11.95 -10.92
C CYS A 302 -11.42 10.69 -11.52
N HIS A 303 -11.02 9.71 -10.70
CA HIS A 303 -10.26 8.54 -11.15
C HIS A 303 -11.08 7.26 -11.07
N ASN A 304 -11.01 6.42 -12.09
CA ASN A 304 -11.46 5.04 -11.97
C ASN A 304 -10.34 4.23 -11.26
N PRO A 305 -10.58 3.66 -10.07
CA PRO A 305 -9.54 3.01 -9.28
C PRO A 305 -9.03 1.69 -9.91
N HIS A 306 -9.75 1.16 -10.90
CA HIS A 306 -9.36 -0.05 -11.62
C HIS A 306 -8.63 0.25 -12.93
N ARG A 307 -8.74 1.46 -13.49
CA ARG A 307 -8.23 1.76 -14.84
C ARG A 307 -7.02 2.68 -14.78
N THR A 308 -5.97 2.34 -15.53
CA THR A 308 -4.77 3.17 -15.61
C THR A 308 -5.05 4.50 -16.28
N ILE A 309 -4.51 5.58 -15.71
CA ILE A 309 -4.59 6.94 -16.27
C ILE A 309 -3.92 7.00 -17.65
N ALA A 310 -2.84 6.25 -17.86
CA ALA A 310 -2.11 6.24 -19.12
C ALA A 310 -2.91 5.71 -20.34
N GLU A 311 -4.02 4.99 -20.11
CA GLU A 311 -4.92 4.50 -21.17
C GLU A 311 -6.15 5.41 -21.38
N MET A 312 -6.24 6.52 -20.65
CA MET A 312 -7.32 7.48 -20.77
C MET A 312 -6.87 8.67 -21.64
N PRO A 313 -7.69 9.14 -22.59
CA PRO A 313 -7.37 10.33 -23.35
C PRO A 313 -7.46 11.56 -22.44
N ALA A 314 -6.65 12.58 -22.71
CA ALA A 314 -6.56 13.80 -21.91
C ALA A 314 -7.94 14.46 -21.71
N GLU A 315 -8.75 14.47 -22.76
CA GLU A 315 -10.10 15.03 -22.77
C GLU A 315 -11.01 14.37 -21.72
N SER A 316 -10.86 13.07 -21.49
CA SER A 316 -11.65 12.37 -20.47
C SER A 316 -11.32 12.84 -19.06
N HIS A 317 -10.09 13.28 -18.80
CA HIS A 317 -9.73 13.87 -17.51
C HIS A 317 -10.34 15.26 -17.35
N ILE A 318 -10.31 16.07 -18.41
CA ILE A 318 -10.93 17.40 -18.43
C ILE A 318 -12.44 17.33 -18.19
N GLN A 319 -13.11 16.30 -18.70
CA GLN A 319 -14.55 16.10 -18.44
C GLN A 319 -14.88 15.97 -16.94
N ASN A 320 -13.94 15.56 -16.08
CA ASN A 320 -14.19 15.57 -14.64
C ASN A 320 -14.27 16.98 -14.06
N CYS A 321 -13.45 17.91 -14.56
CA CYS A 321 -13.49 19.32 -14.18
C CYS A 321 -14.81 19.96 -14.66
N LEU A 322 -15.19 19.67 -15.90
CA LEU A 322 -16.39 20.22 -16.55
C LEU A 322 -17.71 19.65 -15.99
N LYS A 323 -17.69 18.68 -15.07
CA LYS A 323 -18.89 18.32 -14.30
C LYS A 323 -19.37 19.46 -13.39
N CYS A 324 -18.46 20.32 -12.94
CA CYS A 324 -18.76 21.45 -12.07
C CYS A 324 -18.47 22.79 -12.75
N HIS A 325 -17.36 22.88 -13.49
CA HIS A 325 -16.87 24.11 -14.12
C HIS A 325 -17.40 24.31 -15.55
N GLN A 326 -18.71 24.12 -15.76
CA GLN A 326 -19.34 24.36 -17.07
C GLN A 326 -19.33 25.86 -17.42
N PRO A 327 -19.17 26.24 -18.70
CA PRO A 327 -19.17 27.65 -19.12
C PRO A 327 -20.39 28.45 -18.62
N GLU A 328 -21.55 27.82 -18.58
CA GLU A 328 -22.84 28.37 -18.15
C GLU A 328 -23.12 28.26 -16.65
N SER A 329 -22.22 27.63 -15.87
CA SER A 329 -22.41 27.44 -14.44
C SER A 329 -22.39 28.78 -13.70
N THR A 330 -23.40 29.00 -12.86
CA THR A 330 -23.47 30.15 -11.94
C THR A 330 -23.00 29.81 -10.54
N THR A 331 -22.73 28.52 -10.27
CA THR A 331 -22.35 28.02 -8.95
C THR A 331 -20.85 27.81 -8.82
N HIS A 332 -20.16 27.50 -9.93
CA HIS A 332 -18.72 27.32 -9.97
C HIS A 332 -18.15 28.21 -11.07
N ALA A 333 -17.00 28.83 -10.80
CA ALA A 333 -16.36 29.70 -11.76
C ALA A 333 -15.90 28.90 -12.99
N SER A 334 -16.32 29.33 -14.18
CA SER A 334 -15.71 28.90 -15.44
C SER A 334 -14.33 29.55 -15.62
N CYS A 335 -13.41 28.86 -16.29
CA CYS A 335 -12.09 29.40 -16.60
C CYS A 335 -12.23 30.54 -17.63
N PRO A 336 -11.73 31.75 -17.34
CA PRO A 336 -11.85 32.89 -18.26
C PRO A 336 -10.83 32.87 -19.41
N VAL A 337 -9.84 31.97 -19.35
CA VAL A 337 -8.76 31.86 -20.35
C VAL A 337 -9.12 30.83 -21.42
N GLU A 338 -9.46 29.63 -20.98
CA GLU A 338 -9.87 28.52 -21.83
C GLU A 338 -10.82 27.62 -21.03
N SER A 339 -12.07 27.51 -21.50
CA SER A 339 -13.17 26.96 -20.70
C SER A 339 -13.48 25.48 -20.96
N GLU A 340 -12.89 24.86 -21.98
CA GLU A 340 -13.25 23.50 -22.39
C GLU A 340 -12.07 22.51 -22.36
N SER A 341 -10.83 23.01 -22.32
CA SER A 341 -9.61 22.20 -22.44
C SER A 341 -8.45 22.73 -21.59
N GLY A 342 -7.33 22.00 -21.55
CA GLY A 342 -6.07 22.50 -20.98
C GLY A 342 -6.07 22.81 -19.48
N CYS A 343 -7.08 22.33 -18.72
CA CYS A 343 -7.23 22.70 -17.31
C CYS A 343 -6.08 22.18 -16.44
N ILE A 344 -5.58 20.96 -16.72
CA ILE A 344 -4.59 20.26 -15.90
C ILE A 344 -3.24 20.98 -15.96
N GLU A 345 -2.86 21.51 -17.12
CA GLU A 345 -1.61 22.18 -17.37
C GLU A 345 -1.43 23.43 -16.50
N CYS A 346 -2.53 24.14 -16.21
CA CYS A 346 -2.52 25.35 -15.38
C CYS A 346 -2.91 25.08 -13.91
N HIS A 347 -3.87 24.18 -13.66
CA HIS A 347 -4.43 23.98 -12.33
C HIS A 347 -3.83 22.80 -11.56
N MET A 348 -3.16 21.89 -12.25
CA MET A 348 -2.53 20.67 -11.72
C MET A 348 -1.19 20.43 -12.43
N PRO A 349 -0.27 21.41 -12.41
CA PRO A 349 0.94 21.33 -13.23
C PRO A 349 1.78 20.10 -12.89
N ALA A 350 2.48 19.60 -13.91
CA ALA A 350 3.46 18.55 -13.75
C ALA A 350 4.70 19.09 -13.03
N ILE A 351 5.09 18.42 -11.95
CA ILE A 351 6.31 18.68 -11.19
C ILE A 351 7.27 17.52 -11.41
N GLU A 352 8.47 17.82 -11.89
CA GLU A 352 9.56 16.86 -12.05
C GLU A 352 10.34 16.75 -10.74
N LEU A 353 10.54 15.53 -10.28
CA LEU A 353 11.34 15.15 -9.11
C LEU A 353 12.59 14.38 -9.56
N ASP A 354 13.44 14.03 -8.59
CA ASP A 354 14.66 13.24 -8.79
C ASP A 354 14.50 12.09 -9.79
N GLY A 355 15.46 11.99 -10.70
CA GLY A 355 15.48 10.93 -11.69
C GLY A 355 14.40 11.06 -12.77
N GLY A 356 13.84 12.25 -12.99
CA GLY A 356 12.86 12.50 -14.06
C GLY A 356 11.49 11.90 -13.76
N ILE A 357 11.18 11.67 -12.49
CA ILE A 357 9.85 11.22 -12.05
C ILE A 357 8.91 12.42 -12.10
N ILE A 358 7.74 12.27 -12.72
CA ILE A 358 6.79 13.36 -12.88
C ILE A 358 5.50 13.05 -12.12
N PHE A 359 5.00 14.02 -11.36
CA PHE A 359 3.68 13.98 -10.72
C PHE A 359 2.89 15.24 -11.06
N HIS A 360 1.56 15.10 -11.20
CA HIS A 360 0.67 16.26 -11.29
C HIS A 360 0.27 16.74 -9.89
N ASP A 361 0.34 18.05 -9.65
CA ASP A 361 -0.08 18.63 -8.38
C ASP A 361 -1.59 18.41 -8.16
N HIS A 362 -1.93 17.89 -7.00
CA HIS A 362 -3.33 17.71 -6.57
C HIS A 362 -3.79 18.85 -5.66
N TRP A 363 -2.97 19.88 -5.43
CA TRP A 363 -3.43 21.15 -4.92
C TRP A 363 -4.03 21.99 -6.05
N ILE A 364 -5.24 21.62 -6.43
CA ILE A 364 -5.98 22.17 -7.57
C ILE A 364 -6.37 23.62 -7.29
N ARG A 365 -5.76 24.55 -8.03
CA ARG A 365 -5.97 25.99 -7.87
C ARG A 365 -5.54 26.77 -9.11
N VAL A 366 -5.93 28.05 -9.21
CA VAL A 366 -5.25 28.98 -10.12
C VAL A 366 -3.85 29.23 -9.54
N ILE A 367 -2.80 28.95 -10.30
CA ILE A 367 -1.43 29.29 -9.92
C ILE A 367 -1.15 30.68 -10.46
N GLU A 368 -0.96 31.64 -9.54
CA GLU A 368 -0.47 32.97 -9.91
C GLU A 368 1.00 32.84 -10.34
N PRO A 369 1.40 33.48 -11.46
CA PRO A 369 2.75 33.40 -12.00
C PRO A 369 3.82 34.04 -11.10
#